data_AF-E1ZAM2-F1
#
_entry.id   AF-E1ZAM2-F1
#
_cell.length_a   1.000
_cell.length_b   1.000
_cell.length_c   1.000
_cell.angle_alpha   90.00
_cell.angle_beta   90.00
_cell.angle_gamma   90.00
#
_symmetry.space_group_name_H-M   'P 1'
#
loop_
_entity.id
_entity.type
_entity.pdbx_description
1 polymer ?
#
loop_
_entity_poly.entity_id
_entity_poly.type
_entity_poly.pdbx_seq_one_letter_code
_entity_poly.pdbx_strand_id
1 'polypeptide(L)'
;MLLRVQQAAAAALPRWQSGECVPPLFYADDQALLATTPASLRFQLGYLESYCAAWGLTVNTKKTQVVVYTTGGAAATEERFRYGGNEVETVPTFRCLGVHLHCRQAFASAASFWAEAGRRAMHLLRRRLAENGSQDPLLMPLGSAG
;
A
#
# COMPACT_ATOMS: atom_id res chain seq x y z
N MET A 1 7.56 14.08 -17.65
CA MET A 1 7.81 14.38 -16.23
C MET A 1 9.17 13.78 -15.85
N LEU A 2 10.26 14.38 -16.32
CA LEU A 2 11.62 13.98 -15.98
C LEU A 2 11.99 14.72 -14.69
N LEU A 3 12.09 14.01 -13.57
CA LEU A 3 12.88 14.52 -12.45
C LEU A 3 14.28 14.78 -13.01
N ARG A 4 14.70 16.04 -13.06
CA ARG A 4 16.09 16.36 -13.38
C ARG A 4 16.96 15.61 -12.37
N VAL A 5 18.04 14.97 -12.85
CA VAL A 5 18.99 14.13 -12.09
C VAL A 5 19.47 14.80 -10.78
N GLN A 6 19.41 16.12 -10.68
CA GLN A 6 19.76 16.88 -9.47
C GLN A 6 18.75 16.81 -8.30
N GLN A 7 17.50 16.38 -8.51
CA GLN A 7 16.51 16.20 -7.41
C GLN A 7 16.49 14.77 -6.83
N ALA A 8 17.09 13.80 -7.52
CA ALA A 8 17.05 12.39 -7.11
C ALA A 8 17.82 12.11 -5.80
N ALA A 9 18.89 12.88 -5.52
CA ALA A 9 19.67 12.73 -4.29
C ALA A 9 18.89 13.17 -3.04
N ALA A 10 18.10 14.24 -3.13
CA ALA A 10 17.29 14.75 -2.02
C ALA A 10 16.09 13.86 -1.70
N ALA A 11 15.57 13.14 -2.70
CA ALA A 11 14.42 12.25 -2.53
C ALA A 11 14.75 10.94 -1.79
N ALA A 12 16.04 10.61 -1.59
CA ALA A 12 16.52 9.39 -0.92
C ALA A 12 15.67 8.14 -1.25
N LEU A 13 15.39 7.94 -2.54
CA LEU A 13 14.56 6.84 -3.02
C LEU A 13 15.18 5.50 -2.62
N PRO A 14 14.35 4.48 -2.30
CA PRO A 14 14.85 3.13 -2.11
C PRO A 14 15.53 2.64 -3.40
N ARG A 15 16.47 1.71 -3.25
CA ARG A 15 17.25 1.15 -4.35
C ARG A 15 17.04 -0.35 -4.44
N TRP A 16 17.05 -0.87 -5.66
CA TRP A 16 17.17 -2.29 -5.95
C TRP A 16 18.54 -2.81 -5.53
N GLN A 17 18.67 -4.13 -5.41
CA GLN A 17 19.97 -4.78 -5.18
C GLN A 17 20.96 -4.53 -6.32
N SER A 18 20.47 -4.25 -7.53
CA SER A 18 21.26 -3.81 -8.69
C SER A 18 21.83 -2.39 -8.52
N GLY A 19 21.40 -1.62 -7.51
CA GLY A 19 21.81 -0.24 -7.25
C GLY A 19 20.90 0.82 -7.89
N GLU A 20 20.02 0.42 -8.81
CA GLU A 20 19.05 1.29 -9.47
C GLU A 20 18.00 1.81 -8.46
N CYS A 21 17.58 3.07 -8.60
CA CYS A 21 16.52 3.62 -7.76
C CYS A 21 15.15 3.05 -8.14
N VAL A 22 14.34 2.75 -7.14
CA VAL A 22 12.92 2.41 -7.33
C VAL A 22 12.14 3.70 -7.56
N PRO A 23 11.49 3.88 -8.72
CA PRO A 23 10.68 5.06 -8.97
C PRO A 23 9.42 5.05 -8.10
N PRO A 24 8.84 6.23 -7.79
CA PRO A 24 7.49 6.30 -7.24
C PRO A 24 6.48 5.71 -8.23
N LEU A 25 5.36 5.20 -7.71
CA LEU A 25 4.28 4.64 -8.52
C LEU A 25 3.21 5.70 -8.75
N PHE A 26 2.94 6.03 -10.00
CA PHE A 26 1.85 6.94 -10.38
C PHE A 26 0.89 6.21 -11.32
N TYR A 27 -0.40 6.26 -10.99
CA TYR A 27 -1.46 5.65 -11.78
C TYR A 27 -2.71 6.51 -11.72
N ALA A 28 -3.09 7.12 -12.85
CA ALA A 28 -4.19 8.09 -12.89
C ALA A 28 -4.05 9.16 -11.80
N ASP A 29 -5.03 9.26 -10.89
CA ASP A 29 -5.03 10.15 -9.72
C ASP A 29 -4.36 9.54 -8.48
N ASP A 30 -4.05 8.24 -8.48
CA ASP A 30 -3.36 7.56 -7.39
C ASP A 30 -1.84 7.69 -7.50
N GLN A 31 -1.20 8.04 -6.38
CA GLN A 31 0.25 8.16 -6.27
C GLN A 31 0.77 7.45 -5.01
N ALA A 32 1.84 6.67 -5.15
CA ALA A 32 2.58 6.10 -4.03
C ALA A 32 4.03 6.59 -4.06
N LEU A 33 4.37 7.42 -3.08
CA LEU A 33 5.71 7.93 -2.86
C LEU A 33 6.53 6.94 -2.02
N LEU A 34 7.82 6.88 -2.29
CA LEU A 34 8.74 5.95 -1.63
C LEU A 34 9.93 6.73 -1.07
N ALA A 35 10.28 6.47 0.17
CA ALA A 35 11.33 7.19 0.88
C ALA A 35 12.05 6.25 1.86
N THR A 36 13.36 6.39 1.97
CA THR A 36 14.17 5.66 2.96
C THR A 36 14.32 6.42 4.28
N THR A 37 14.00 7.72 4.29
CA THR A 37 14.07 8.55 5.50
C THR A 37 12.83 9.44 5.66
N PRO A 38 12.40 9.75 6.90
CA PRO A 38 11.28 10.66 7.13
C PRO A 38 11.46 12.05 6.50
N ALA A 39 12.69 12.58 6.55
CA ALA A 39 13.03 13.86 5.95
C ALA A 39 12.82 13.86 4.43
N SER A 40 13.21 12.78 3.75
CA SER A 40 13.01 12.65 2.30
C SER A 40 11.52 12.52 1.93
N LEU A 41 10.71 11.86 2.75
CA LEU A 41 9.26 11.79 2.53
C LEU A 41 8.61 13.18 2.70
N ARG A 42 8.99 13.94 3.74
CA ARG A 42 8.53 15.33 3.92
C ARG A 42 8.90 16.22 2.73
N PHE A 43 10.13 16.08 2.22
CA PHE A 43 10.56 16.80 1.03
C PHE A 43 9.69 16.44 -0.19
N GLN A 44 9.44 15.15 -0.43
CA GLN A 44 8.59 14.70 -1.53
C GLN A 44 7.14 15.20 -1.39
N LEU A 45 6.58 15.21 -0.18
CA LEU A 45 5.25 15.77 0.10
C LEU A 45 5.19 17.27 -0.19
N GLY A 46 6.19 18.04 0.23
CA GLY A 46 6.27 19.48 -0.06
C GLY A 46 6.47 19.79 -1.55
N TYR A 47 7.20 18.93 -2.26
CA TYR A 47 7.33 19.03 -3.71
C TYR A 47 6.00 18.74 -4.42
N LEU A 48 5.28 17.70 -3.99
CA LEU A 48 3.93 17.39 -4.47
C LEU A 48 2.96 18.54 -4.19
N GLU A 49 3.02 19.15 -3.02
CA GLU A 49 2.20 20.32 -2.65
C GLU A 49 2.48 21.50 -3.58
N SER A 50 3.75 21.83 -3.79
CA SER A 50 4.16 22.92 -4.69
C SER A 50 3.73 22.67 -6.13
N TYR A 51 3.86 21.42 -6.60
CA TYR A 51 3.41 21.01 -7.91
C TYR A 51 1.88 21.17 -8.03
N CYS A 52 1.11 20.56 -7.12
CA CYS A 52 -0.34 20.65 -7.15
C CYS A 52 -0.84 22.10 -7.10
N ALA A 53 -0.24 22.95 -6.27
CA ALA A 53 -0.56 24.37 -6.18
C ALA A 53 -0.30 25.10 -7.51
N ALA A 54 0.83 24.85 -8.17
CA ALA A 54 1.18 25.49 -9.45
C ALA A 54 0.20 25.11 -10.58
N TRP A 55 -0.39 23.92 -10.53
CA TRP A 55 -1.30 23.40 -11.55
C TRP A 55 -2.78 23.47 -11.15
N GLY A 56 -3.12 24.08 -10.02
CA GLY A 56 -4.51 24.17 -9.53
C GLY A 56 -5.13 22.82 -9.14
N LEU A 57 -4.32 21.83 -8.80
CA LEU A 57 -4.76 20.50 -8.38
C LEU A 57 -4.93 20.47 -6.85
N THR A 58 -5.89 19.68 -6.38
CA THR A 58 -6.12 19.47 -4.94
C THR A 58 -5.94 18.00 -4.59
N VAL A 59 -5.02 17.69 -3.67
CA VAL A 59 -4.86 16.34 -3.14
C VAL A 59 -5.90 16.08 -2.04
N ASN A 60 -6.52 14.92 -2.08
CA ASN A 60 -7.47 14.50 -1.06
C ASN A 60 -6.74 13.99 0.19
N THR A 61 -6.42 14.90 1.11
CA THR A 61 -5.66 14.56 2.33
C THR A 61 -6.33 13.50 3.21
N LYS A 62 -7.67 13.37 3.16
CA LYS A 62 -8.39 12.32 3.90
C LYS A 62 -8.13 10.91 3.38
N LYS A 63 -7.79 10.78 2.09
CA LYS A 63 -7.40 9.50 1.46
C LYS A 63 -5.88 9.30 1.49
N THR A 64 -5.10 10.34 1.73
CA THR A 64 -3.64 10.25 1.84
C THR A 64 -3.26 9.59 3.15
N GLN A 65 -2.45 8.56 3.08
CA GLN A 65 -1.99 7.78 4.24
C GLN A 65 -0.49 7.49 4.09
N VAL A 66 0.18 7.27 5.22
CA VAL A 66 1.59 6.86 5.28
C VAL A 66 1.70 5.50 5.97
N VAL A 67 2.53 4.61 5.44
CA VAL A 67 2.98 3.41 6.16
C VAL A 67 4.48 3.51 6.38
N VAL A 68 4.92 3.17 7.59
CA VAL A 68 6.34 3.17 7.95
C VAL A 68 6.77 1.73 8.20
N TYR A 69 7.83 1.30 7.51
CA TYR A 69 8.44 -0.02 7.69
C TYR A 69 9.60 0.10 8.66
N THR A 70 9.57 -0.65 9.76
CA THR A 70 10.63 -0.65 10.78
C THR A 70 11.04 -2.08 11.12
N THR A 71 12.34 -2.30 11.33
CA THR A 71 12.90 -3.60 11.77
C THR A 71 12.92 -3.76 13.29
N GLY A 72 12.74 -2.68 14.07
CA GLY A 72 12.66 -2.69 15.53
C GLY A 72 11.22 -2.86 16.07
N GLY A 73 11.11 -3.33 17.32
CA GLY A 73 9.87 -3.42 18.09
C GLY A 73 9.11 -2.09 18.14
N ALA A 74 7.84 -2.14 18.53
CA ALA A 74 6.76 -1.15 18.33
C ALA A 74 6.96 0.29 18.88
N ALA A 75 8.15 0.88 18.78
CA ALA A 75 8.28 2.31 18.63
C ALA A 75 7.70 2.67 17.25
N ALA A 76 6.37 2.76 17.19
CA ALA A 76 5.70 3.58 16.19
C ALA A 76 6.48 4.89 16.16
N THR A 77 7.17 5.15 15.07
CA THR A 77 8.03 6.31 14.96
C THR A 77 7.11 7.50 15.23
N GLU A 78 7.41 8.35 16.22
CA GLU A 78 6.64 9.58 16.52
C GLU A 78 6.69 10.61 15.37
N GLU A 79 7.20 10.20 14.21
CA GLU A 79 7.28 10.96 12.98
C GLU A 79 5.87 11.27 12.49
N ARG A 80 5.56 12.57 12.49
CA ARG A 80 4.32 13.10 11.94
C ARG A 80 4.60 13.64 10.56
N PHE A 81 3.79 13.23 9.59
CA PHE A 81 3.83 13.72 8.23
C PHE A 81 2.71 14.72 8.02
N ARG A 82 2.97 15.75 7.22
CA ARG A 82 2.00 16.79 6.91
C ARG A 82 1.95 17.06 5.42
N TYR A 83 0.78 17.43 4.92
CA TYR A 83 0.54 17.86 3.56
C TYR A 83 -0.46 19.02 3.56
N GLY A 84 -0.11 20.17 3.00
CA GLY A 84 -1.01 21.34 3.00
C GLY A 84 -1.35 21.81 4.41
N GLY A 85 -0.41 21.72 5.35
CA GLY A 85 -0.60 22.03 6.77
C GLY A 85 -1.37 20.99 7.60
N ASN A 86 -2.04 20.03 6.96
CA ASN A 86 -2.81 18.98 7.62
C ASN A 86 -1.95 17.76 7.93
N GLU A 87 -2.19 17.10 9.06
CA GLU A 87 -1.51 15.85 9.42
C GLU A 87 -2.03 14.69 8.56
N VAL A 88 -1.09 13.88 8.06
CA VAL A 88 -1.39 12.68 7.26
C VAL A 88 -1.38 11.47 8.19
N GLU A 89 -2.42 10.65 8.11
CA GLU A 89 -2.57 9.48 8.97
C GLU A 89 -1.49 8.44 8.70
N THR A 90 -0.80 7.99 9.75
CA THR A 90 0.10 6.83 9.69
C THR A 90 -0.69 5.56 10.00
N VAL A 91 -0.72 4.62 9.06
CA VAL A 91 -1.49 3.38 9.13
C VAL A 91 -0.60 2.14 9.14
N PRO A 92 -1.03 1.04 9.80
CA PRO A 92 -0.28 -0.23 9.79
C PRO A 92 -0.34 -0.93 8.42
N THR A 93 -1.41 -0.70 7.65
CA THR A 93 -1.60 -1.27 6.31
C THR A 93 -1.93 -0.16 5.33
N PHE A 94 -1.10 -0.02 4.30
CA PHE A 94 -1.33 0.89 3.19
C PHE A 94 -1.94 0.14 2.01
N ARG A 95 -2.97 0.70 1.39
CA ARG A 95 -3.61 0.13 0.20
C ARG A 95 -3.24 0.94 -1.03
N CYS A 96 -2.64 0.29 -2.02
CA CYS A 96 -2.32 0.91 -3.30
C CYS A 96 -2.81 0.03 -4.44
N LEU A 97 -3.67 0.55 -5.31
CA LEU A 97 -4.21 -0.16 -6.48
C LEU A 97 -4.75 -1.58 -6.17
N GLY A 98 -5.33 -1.78 -4.98
CA GLY A 98 -5.84 -3.07 -4.53
C GLY A 98 -4.84 -3.98 -3.81
N VAL A 99 -3.56 -3.62 -3.77
CA VAL A 99 -2.53 -4.33 -3.01
C VAL A 99 -2.46 -3.80 -1.59
N HIS A 100 -2.46 -4.71 -0.60
CA HIS A 100 -2.33 -4.38 0.82
C HIS A 100 -0.87 -4.55 1.25
N LEU A 101 -0.28 -3.49 1.78
CA LEU A 101 1.10 -3.47 2.22
C LEU A 101 1.13 -3.20 3.72
N HIS A 102 1.36 -4.24 4.51
CA HIS A 102 1.45 -4.13 5.96
C HIS A 102 2.88 -3.80 6.41
N CYS A 103 3.02 -2.92 7.39
CA CYS A 103 4.29 -2.38 7.89
C CYS A 103 5.33 -3.46 8.31
N ARG A 104 4.88 -4.65 8.71
CA ARG A 104 5.77 -5.77 9.13
C ARG A 104 5.77 -6.97 8.19
N GLN A 105 4.70 -7.13 7.40
CA GLN A 105 4.51 -8.31 6.58
C GLN A 105 4.65 -8.00 5.08
N ALA A 106 4.86 -6.73 4.73
CA ALA A 106 4.94 -6.24 3.36
C ALA A 106 3.87 -6.90 2.48
N PHE A 107 4.27 -7.54 1.39
CA PHE A 107 3.39 -8.24 0.45
C PHE A 107 2.77 -9.54 0.96
N ALA A 108 3.30 -10.16 2.02
CA ALA A 108 2.71 -11.39 2.57
C ALA A 108 1.27 -11.15 3.06
N SER A 109 0.99 -9.94 3.55
CA SER A 109 -0.36 -9.53 3.95
C SER A 109 -1.33 -9.45 2.76
N ALA A 110 -0.87 -9.03 1.57
CA ALA A 110 -1.70 -9.01 0.37
C ALA A 110 -2.15 -10.42 -0.04
N ALA A 111 -1.22 -11.38 -0.07
CA ALA A 111 -1.54 -12.76 -0.44
C ALA A 111 -2.58 -13.37 0.50
N SER A 112 -2.40 -13.19 1.82
CA SER A 112 -3.36 -13.64 2.83
C SER A 112 -4.73 -12.98 2.67
N PHE A 113 -4.78 -11.67 2.39
CA PHE A 113 -6.02 -10.94 2.16
C PHE A 113 -6.82 -11.49 0.98
N TRP A 114 -6.17 -11.74 -0.16
CA TRP A 114 -6.81 -12.33 -1.33
C TRP A 114 -7.23 -13.78 -1.10
N ALA A 115 -6.41 -14.57 -0.40
CA ALA A 115 -6.76 -15.94 -0.03
C ALA A 115 -7.99 -15.97 0.89
N GLU A 116 -8.11 -15.04 1.84
CA GLU A 116 -9.27 -14.87 2.71
C GLU A 116 -10.53 -14.51 1.91
N ALA A 117 -10.41 -13.55 0.99
CA ALA A 117 -11.50 -13.14 0.12
C ALA A 117 -11.98 -14.29 -0.76
N GLY A 118 -11.05 -15.05 -1.34
CA GLY A 118 -11.33 -16.25 -2.13
C GLY A 118 -12.01 -17.35 -1.30
N ARG A 119 -11.53 -17.61 -0.07
CA ARG A 119 -12.17 -18.56 0.85
C ARG A 119 -13.60 -18.15 1.17
N ARG A 120 -13.85 -16.88 1.50
CA ARG A 120 -15.21 -16.39 1.78
C ARG A 120 -16.15 -16.57 0.59
N ALA A 121 -15.70 -16.21 -0.61
CA ALA A 121 -16.47 -16.40 -1.84
C ALA A 121 -16.79 -17.89 -2.06
N MET A 122 -15.80 -18.77 -1.90
CA MET A 122 -15.98 -20.23 -2.00
C MET A 122 -17.00 -20.75 -0.98
N HIS A 123 -16.93 -20.33 0.28
CA HIS A 123 -17.88 -20.75 1.31
C HIS A 123 -19.31 -20.30 1.00
N LEU A 124 -19.49 -19.08 0.47
CA LEU A 124 -20.80 -18.59 0.05
C LEU A 124 -21.36 -19.40 -1.13
N LEU A 125 -20.52 -19.73 -2.12
CA LEU A 125 -20.92 -20.57 -3.25
C LEU A 125 -21.32 -21.98 -2.78
N ARG A 126 -20.51 -22.61 -1.92
CA ARG A 126 -20.84 -23.93 -1.34
C ARG A 126 -22.16 -23.89 -0.58
N ARG A 127 -22.39 -22.85 0.22
CA ARG A 127 -23.65 -22.67 0.95
C ARG A 127 -24.85 -22.54 0.00
N ARG A 128 -24.72 -21.73 -1.06
CA ARG A 128 -25.77 -21.56 -2.08
C ARG A 128 -26.07 -22.85 -2.85
N LEU A 129 -25.05 -23.64 -3.18
CA LEU A 129 -25.23 -24.94 -3.85
C LEU A 129 -25.95 -25.95 -2.94
N ALA A 130 -25.61 -25.97 -1.64
CA ALA A 130 -26.29 -26.79 -0.66
C ALA A 130 -27.76 -26.38 -0.46
N GLU A 131 -28.06 -25.08 -0.40
CA GLU A 131 -29.42 -24.53 -0.33
C GLU A 131 -30.26 -24.90 -1.56
N ASN A 132 -29.64 -24.97 -2.74
CA ASN A 132 -30.31 -25.26 -4.02
C ASN A 132 -30.28 -26.75 -4.41
N GLY A 133 -29.91 -27.65 -3.50
CA GLY A 133 -30.00 -29.11 -3.71
C GLY A 133 -29.07 -29.70 -4.78
N SER A 134 -28.13 -28.91 -5.32
CA SER A 134 -27.16 -29.37 -6.32
C SER A 134 -25.88 -29.83 -5.61
N GLN A 135 -25.84 -31.11 -5.22
CA GLN A 135 -24.64 -31.73 -4.65
C GLN A 135 -23.69 -32.13 -5.79
N ASP A 136 -22.72 -31.27 -6.12
CA ASP A 136 -21.61 -31.67 -7.00
C ASP A 136 -20.59 -32.51 -6.20
N PRO A 137 -20.35 -33.79 -6.59
CA PRO A 137 -19.41 -34.68 -5.90
C PRO A 137 -17.98 -34.12 -5.84
N LEU A 138 -17.58 -33.24 -6.76
CA LEU A 138 -16.23 -32.66 -6.82
C LEU A 138 -16.01 -31.56 -5.77
N LEU A 139 -17.06 -31.07 -5.12
CA LEU A 139 -16.98 -29.97 -4.14
C LEU A 139 -17.03 -30.43 -2.68
N MET A 140 -17.16 -31.73 -2.42
CA MET A 140 -17.08 -32.29 -1.07
C MET A 140 -15.70 -32.05 -0.46
N PRO A 141 -15.59 -31.82 0.87
CA PRO A 141 -14.30 -31.77 1.54
C PRO A 141 -13.58 -33.10 1.29
N LEU A 142 -12.36 -33.06 0.77
CA LEU A 142 -11.48 -34.22 0.77
C LEU A 142 -11.37 -34.68 2.22
N GLY A 143 -11.96 -35.84 2.53
CA GLY A 143 -11.95 -36.40 3.87
C GLY A 143 -10.53 -36.42 4.41
N SER A 144 -10.36 -35.89 5.62
CA SER A 144 -9.17 -36.08 6.42
C SER A 144 -8.95 -37.59 6.59
N ALA A 145 -8.03 -38.15 5.81
CA ALA A 145 -7.52 -39.49 6.07
C ALA A 145 -6.73 -39.42 7.38
N GLY A 146 -7.28 -40.05 8.42
CA GLY A 146 -6.54 -40.45 9.62
C GLY A 146 -5.73 -41.71 9.37
#